data_AF-A0A1H5HB61-F1
#
_entry.id   AF-A0A1H5HB61-F1
#
_cell.length_a   1.000
_cell.length_b   1.000
_cell.length_c   1.000
_cell.angle_alpha   90.00
_cell.angle_beta   90.00
_cell.angle_gamma   90.00
#
_symmetry.space_group_name_H-M   'P 1'
#
loop_
_entity.id
_entity.type
_entity.pdbx_description
1 polymer ?
#
loop_
_entity_poly.entity_id
_entity_poly.type
_entity_poly.pdbx_seq_one_letter_code
_entity_poly.pdbx_strand_id
1 'polypeptide(L)'
;MVPFTRAGCDVGVFSVANIEFESVPRDVDTVFTDPNSPERKLADDPTKADLAGTSFLGIAVHCAKNSPLCNNSHAKPDLLPDEPGSYVGFNALYGHYHVQPVISPADQIKDLDGNVIQDAYGNPGFPGFTTPFFHRFDPTATQSLGYAARMLEAGIPIVYLYIADAHDRNLTSPSGSTAAFGPGELGYVQQLQAFDAAFGKFFARLAADGITKDNTLFVVTADENDHFVGGPPSPSNCDGVHVPCTYAHIGEIDTYIDRLLLTQRGDSTPFSVHSDSAPTFYITGNPAQTASATRTLELDVNALTTTNPLTGATDKLSAFLADQAVMNLLHMITSVPDRSPNFTMFGNPDYFNQVASASQGHGTVCSMAPSCVLEAPAFAWNHGDVQRDIVTTWFGMAGPGVKSLGRSDSVFSDHTDLRPTILALLGLTDDYVSDGRVLIEFVQPELIPDRHRYTDLARIYKQINAPVAKLGLSALVYANRSVASSDAAYNTYLTTIAGIVSTRNSLASEMISLLDGAAFSHKPIKPEQAEDLISQGRELVSRVQGLAGCDSGSPREASRAFLSACRRIDAPEDDANTAQR
;
A
#
# COMPACT_ATOMS: atom_id res chain seq x y z
N MET A 1 -3.87 -3.76 -15.76
CA MET A 1 -4.79 -3.75 -16.92
C MET A 1 -4.49 -4.84 -17.96
N VAL A 2 -3.23 -5.09 -18.34
CA VAL A 2 -2.89 -5.79 -19.60
C VAL A 2 -3.50 -7.19 -19.82
N PRO A 3 -3.48 -8.14 -18.86
CA PRO A 3 -4.11 -9.45 -19.09
C PRO A 3 -5.59 -9.37 -19.47
N PHE A 4 -6.31 -8.37 -18.94
CA PHE A 4 -7.73 -8.17 -19.23
C PHE A 4 -7.94 -7.59 -20.63
N THR A 5 -7.22 -6.52 -20.99
CA THR A 5 -7.37 -5.88 -22.30
C THR A 5 -6.91 -6.78 -23.45
N ARG A 6 -5.86 -7.59 -23.23
CA ARG A 6 -5.45 -8.65 -24.16
C ARG A 6 -6.51 -9.74 -24.31
N ALA A 7 -7.23 -10.07 -23.25
CA ALA A 7 -8.35 -11.01 -23.27
C ALA A 7 -9.64 -10.44 -23.86
N GLY A 8 -9.64 -9.18 -24.34
CA GLY A 8 -10.80 -8.55 -24.96
C GLY A 8 -11.71 -7.79 -23.99
N CYS A 9 -11.26 -7.54 -22.76
CA CYS A 9 -12.03 -6.85 -21.73
C CYS A 9 -11.54 -5.41 -21.51
N ASP A 10 -12.47 -4.45 -21.55
CA ASP A 10 -12.18 -3.07 -21.13
C ASP A 10 -11.99 -3.01 -19.61
N VAL A 11 -11.13 -2.10 -19.15
CA VAL A 11 -10.79 -1.91 -17.73
C VAL A 11 -11.07 -0.46 -17.34
N GLY A 12 -12.07 -0.26 -16.49
CA GLY A 12 -12.41 1.02 -15.89
C GLY A 12 -11.62 1.26 -14.60
N VAL A 13 -11.29 2.51 -14.35
CA VAL A 13 -10.53 2.94 -13.18
C VAL A 13 -11.16 4.19 -12.58
N PHE A 14 -11.31 4.21 -11.26
CA PHE A 14 -11.73 5.39 -10.50
C PHE A 14 -10.92 5.55 -9.21
N SER A 15 -10.05 6.54 -9.16
CA SER A 15 -9.22 6.90 -8.00
C SER A 15 -8.16 5.84 -7.63
N VAL A 16 -7.68 5.05 -8.59
CA VAL A 16 -6.61 4.07 -8.36
C VAL A 16 -5.28 4.52 -8.98
N ALA A 17 -4.28 4.67 -8.11
CA ALA A 17 -2.94 5.10 -8.50
C ALA A 17 -2.28 4.24 -9.61
N ASN A 18 -1.44 4.90 -10.39
CA ASN A 18 -0.55 4.44 -11.46
C ASN A 18 -1.21 3.96 -12.76
N ILE A 19 -2.55 3.95 -12.84
CA ILE A 19 -3.30 3.53 -14.03
C ILE A 19 -4.33 4.59 -14.47
N GLU A 20 -4.16 5.82 -14.00
CA GLU A 20 -4.93 7.01 -14.36
C GLU A 20 -4.02 8.24 -14.23
N PHE A 21 -4.52 9.44 -14.51
CA PHE A 21 -3.75 10.66 -14.25
C PHE A 21 -3.81 11.03 -12.77
N GLU A 22 -2.65 11.34 -12.21
CA GLU A 22 -2.46 11.72 -10.80
C GLU A 22 -2.01 13.18 -10.65
N SER A 23 -1.54 13.78 -11.74
CA SER A 23 -1.03 15.14 -11.73
C SER A 23 -1.35 15.91 -13.02
N VAL A 24 -1.78 17.16 -12.82
CA VAL A 24 -2.02 18.13 -13.89
C VAL A 24 -1.03 19.29 -13.72
N PRO A 25 -0.36 19.76 -14.79
CA PRO A 25 -0.48 19.31 -16.19
C PRO A 25 0.35 18.07 -16.52
N ARG A 26 1.27 17.65 -15.63
CA ARG A 26 2.34 16.70 -15.96
C ARG A 26 1.88 15.41 -16.64
N ASP A 27 0.83 14.74 -16.18
CA ASP A 27 0.40 13.48 -16.80
C ASP A 27 -0.40 13.72 -18.09
N VAL A 28 -1.21 14.78 -18.15
CA VAL A 28 -1.92 15.20 -19.36
C VAL A 28 -0.92 15.42 -20.51
N ASP A 29 0.22 16.03 -20.21
CA ASP A 29 1.30 16.30 -21.17
C ASP A 29 1.91 15.04 -21.79
N THR A 30 1.85 13.90 -21.09
CA THR A 30 2.41 12.64 -21.58
C THR A 30 1.56 11.98 -22.66
N VAL A 31 0.24 12.19 -22.62
CA VAL A 31 -0.72 11.62 -23.59
C VAL A 31 -1.09 12.63 -24.66
N PHE A 32 -1.33 13.88 -24.29
CA PHE A 32 -1.76 14.96 -25.18
C PHE A 32 -0.59 15.85 -25.56
N THR A 33 0.24 15.36 -26.48
CA THR A 33 1.53 15.99 -26.82
C THR A 33 1.44 17.27 -27.67
N ASP A 34 0.29 17.55 -28.29
CA ASP A 34 0.08 18.83 -29.01
C ASP A 34 -0.27 19.94 -28.00
N PRO A 35 0.60 20.95 -27.81
CA PRO A 35 0.35 22.05 -26.86
C PRO A 35 -0.86 22.92 -27.24
N ASN A 36 -1.39 22.79 -28.46
CA ASN A 36 -2.59 23.51 -28.89
C ASN A 36 -3.89 22.72 -28.70
N SER A 37 -3.80 21.47 -28.24
CA SER A 37 -4.97 20.64 -27.95
C SER A 37 -5.85 21.28 -26.87
N PRO A 38 -7.18 21.09 -26.91
CA PRO A 38 -8.08 21.55 -25.85
C PRO A 38 -7.68 21.08 -24.46
N GLU A 39 -7.16 19.85 -24.36
CA GLU A 39 -6.74 19.20 -23.14
C GLU A 39 -5.53 19.91 -22.52
N ARG A 40 -4.47 20.14 -23.31
CA ARG A 40 -3.30 20.94 -22.89
C ARG A 40 -3.69 22.37 -22.51
N LYS A 41 -4.51 23.04 -23.31
CA LYS A 41 -4.96 24.41 -23.02
C LYS A 41 -5.73 24.51 -21.70
N LEU A 42 -6.47 23.48 -21.32
CA LEU A 42 -7.16 23.44 -20.03
C LEU A 42 -6.19 23.12 -18.89
N ALA A 43 -5.35 22.11 -19.06
CA ALA A 43 -4.39 21.65 -18.05
C ALA A 43 -3.32 22.70 -17.70
N ASP A 44 -2.84 23.45 -18.71
CA ASP A 44 -1.78 24.45 -18.55
C ASP A 44 -2.27 25.82 -18.08
N ASP A 45 -3.59 26.04 -17.97
CA ASP A 45 -4.17 27.32 -17.54
C ASP A 45 -4.30 27.36 -16.01
N PRO A 46 -3.43 28.10 -15.29
CA PRO A 46 -3.45 28.13 -13.83
C PRO A 46 -4.73 28.75 -13.26
N THR A 47 -5.50 29.49 -14.06
CA THR A 47 -6.80 30.04 -13.64
C THR A 47 -7.93 29.01 -13.69
N LYS A 48 -7.67 27.83 -14.24
CA LYS A 48 -8.61 26.72 -14.39
C LYS A 48 -8.12 25.44 -13.71
N ALA A 49 -7.19 25.55 -12.77
CA ALA A 49 -6.60 24.40 -12.08
C ALA A 49 -7.66 23.45 -11.50
N ASP A 50 -8.73 23.97 -10.87
CA ASP A 50 -9.81 23.16 -10.32
C ASP A 50 -10.57 22.39 -11.43
N LEU A 51 -10.96 23.09 -12.50
CA LEU A 51 -11.64 22.49 -13.65
C LEU A 51 -10.75 21.47 -14.36
N ALA A 52 -9.45 21.71 -14.45
CA ALA A 52 -8.51 20.76 -15.04
C ALA A 52 -8.36 19.51 -14.16
N GLY A 53 -8.25 19.68 -12.84
CA GLY A 53 -8.20 18.59 -11.86
C GLY A 53 -9.40 17.66 -11.95
N THR A 54 -10.62 18.21 -11.82
CA THR A 54 -11.88 17.43 -11.93
C THR A 54 -12.07 16.78 -13.31
N SER A 55 -11.57 17.42 -14.37
CA SER A 55 -11.71 16.91 -15.74
C SER A 55 -10.80 15.73 -16.05
N PHE A 56 -9.58 15.70 -15.51
CA PHE A 56 -8.51 14.80 -15.95
C PHE A 56 -8.05 13.78 -14.93
N LEU A 57 -8.09 14.10 -13.63
CA LEU A 57 -7.54 13.22 -12.60
C LEU A 57 -8.45 12.03 -12.31
N GLY A 58 -7.84 10.94 -11.84
CA GLY A 58 -8.54 9.90 -11.08
C GLY A 58 -9.55 9.06 -11.82
N ILE A 59 -9.61 9.14 -13.15
CA ILE A 59 -10.60 8.42 -13.96
C ILE A 59 -9.95 8.00 -15.27
N ALA A 60 -10.06 6.72 -15.61
CA ALA A 60 -9.65 6.22 -16.92
C ALA A 60 -10.49 5.01 -17.35
N VAL A 61 -10.50 4.73 -18.66
CA VAL A 61 -10.93 3.45 -19.22
C VAL A 61 -9.89 2.97 -20.22
N HIS A 62 -9.19 1.88 -19.89
CA HIS A 62 -8.27 1.20 -20.79
C HIS A 62 -9.03 0.17 -21.62
N CYS A 63 -9.07 0.37 -22.93
CA CYS A 63 -9.88 -0.46 -23.80
C CYS A 63 -9.09 -1.64 -24.36
N ALA A 64 -9.78 -2.78 -24.49
CA ALA A 64 -9.33 -3.87 -25.32
C ALA A 64 -9.21 -3.44 -26.80
N LYS A 65 -8.42 -4.22 -27.56
CA LYS A 65 -8.29 -4.01 -29.01
C LYS A 65 -9.65 -4.06 -29.68
N ASN A 66 -9.92 -3.03 -30.49
CA ASN A 66 -11.17 -2.86 -31.23
C ASN A 66 -12.42 -2.75 -30.33
N SER A 67 -12.27 -2.38 -29.05
CA SER A 67 -13.42 -2.09 -28.21
C SER A 67 -14.31 -1.04 -28.88
N PRO A 68 -15.62 -1.29 -29.01
CA PRO A 68 -16.57 -0.28 -29.47
C PRO A 68 -16.56 0.98 -28.61
N LEU A 69 -16.27 0.84 -27.32
CA LEU A 69 -16.25 1.94 -26.36
C LEU A 69 -15.14 2.96 -26.68
N CYS A 70 -14.01 2.49 -27.22
CA CYS A 70 -12.91 3.35 -27.66
C CYS A 70 -12.89 3.61 -29.18
N ASN A 71 -13.94 3.26 -29.92
CA ASN A 71 -14.03 3.55 -31.36
C ASN A 71 -14.67 4.93 -31.61
N ASN A 72 -14.06 5.98 -31.07
CA ASN A 72 -14.54 7.36 -31.18
C ASN A 72 -13.39 8.38 -31.01
N SER A 73 -13.70 9.67 -31.14
CA SER A 73 -12.71 10.75 -31.05
C SER A 73 -12.19 11.05 -29.64
N HIS A 74 -12.85 10.56 -28.59
CA HIS A 74 -12.39 10.74 -27.21
C HIS A 74 -11.18 9.86 -26.94
N ALA A 75 -11.15 8.64 -27.50
CA ALA A 75 -10.07 7.70 -27.31
C ALA A 75 -8.71 8.24 -27.79
N LYS A 76 -7.66 7.91 -27.04
CA LYS A 76 -6.25 8.17 -27.37
C LYS A 76 -5.44 6.87 -27.27
N PRO A 77 -4.32 6.74 -27.98
CA PRO A 77 -3.45 5.57 -27.85
C PRO A 77 -3.07 5.33 -26.38
N ASP A 78 -3.23 4.08 -25.94
CA ASP A 78 -2.83 3.62 -24.60
C ASP A 78 -1.49 2.90 -24.74
N LEU A 79 -0.42 3.52 -24.21
CA LEU A 79 0.95 3.13 -24.50
C LEU A 79 1.63 2.58 -23.25
N LEU A 80 2.07 1.33 -23.33
CA LEU A 80 2.93 0.69 -22.33
C LEU A 80 4.20 0.22 -23.02
N PRO A 81 5.21 1.09 -23.18
CA PRO A 81 6.42 0.77 -23.94
C PRO A 81 7.24 -0.35 -23.31
N ASP A 82 7.16 -0.50 -21.99
CA ASP A 82 7.90 -1.50 -21.21
C ASP A 82 7.12 -2.82 -21.03
N GLU A 83 5.93 -2.94 -21.62
CA GLU A 83 5.09 -4.14 -21.51
C GLU A 83 5.67 -5.31 -22.35
N PRO A 84 5.96 -6.47 -21.72
CA PRO A 84 6.37 -7.68 -22.42
C PRO A 84 5.40 -8.05 -23.54
N GLY A 85 5.94 -8.54 -24.66
CA GLY A 85 5.11 -8.98 -25.79
C GLY A 85 4.41 -7.84 -26.56
N SER A 86 4.74 -6.57 -26.31
CA SER A 86 4.20 -5.36 -26.93
C SER A 86 2.74 -5.04 -26.57
N TYR A 87 2.46 -3.76 -26.34
CA TYR A 87 1.12 -3.22 -26.08
C TYR A 87 0.68 -2.20 -27.14
N VAL A 88 0.86 -2.54 -28.42
CA VAL A 88 0.51 -1.64 -29.54
C VAL A 88 -0.93 -1.86 -30.01
N GLY A 89 -1.62 -0.75 -30.32
CA GLY A 89 -2.97 -0.73 -30.90
C GLY A 89 -4.10 -0.77 -29.87
N PHE A 90 -3.77 -0.56 -28.59
CA PHE A 90 -4.74 -0.31 -27.53
C PHE A 90 -5.02 1.18 -27.43
N ASN A 91 -6.21 1.52 -26.94
CA ASN A 91 -6.63 2.90 -26.73
C ASN A 91 -7.21 3.02 -25.32
N ALA A 92 -7.27 4.25 -24.81
CA ALA A 92 -7.90 4.57 -23.55
C ALA A 92 -8.67 5.89 -23.64
N LEU A 93 -9.60 6.06 -22.69
CA LEU A 93 -10.29 7.30 -22.38
C LEU A 93 -9.70 7.84 -21.08
N TYR A 94 -9.09 9.02 -21.10
CA TYR A 94 -8.43 9.60 -19.93
C TYR A 94 -9.23 10.77 -19.34
N GLY A 95 -9.51 10.71 -18.04
CA GLY A 95 -10.27 11.71 -17.31
C GLY A 95 -11.78 11.65 -17.56
N HIS A 96 -12.54 12.25 -16.65
CA HIS A 96 -13.98 12.44 -16.83
C HIS A 96 -14.32 13.08 -18.18
N TYR A 97 -13.48 14.01 -18.63
CA TYR A 97 -13.61 14.73 -19.89
C TYR A 97 -13.75 13.81 -21.11
N HIS A 98 -13.07 12.66 -21.12
CA HIS A 98 -13.16 11.68 -22.21
C HIS A 98 -14.00 10.45 -21.85
N VAL A 99 -14.19 10.14 -20.58
CA VAL A 99 -14.95 8.96 -20.13
C VAL A 99 -16.46 9.22 -20.13
N GLN A 100 -16.93 10.30 -19.50
CA GLN A 100 -18.37 10.56 -19.32
C GLN A 100 -19.14 10.66 -20.65
N PRO A 101 -18.64 11.35 -21.69
CA PRO A 101 -19.37 11.44 -22.96
C PRO A 101 -19.60 10.07 -23.63
N VAL A 102 -18.77 9.08 -23.32
CA VAL A 102 -18.86 7.74 -23.88
C VAL A 102 -19.76 6.84 -23.04
N ILE A 103 -19.59 6.83 -21.72
CA ILE A 103 -20.34 5.91 -20.84
C ILE A 103 -21.69 6.48 -20.38
N SER A 104 -21.91 7.79 -20.50
CA SER A 104 -23.14 8.45 -20.06
C SER A 104 -23.46 9.68 -20.92
N PRO A 105 -23.65 9.54 -22.26
CA PRO A 105 -23.74 10.67 -23.19
C PRO A 105 -24.89 11.64 -22.92
N ALA A 106 -25.96 11.20 -22.26
CA ALA A 106 -27.16 11.99 -22.02
C ALA A 106 -27.17 12.69 -20.64
N ASP A 107 -26.36 12.24 -19.69
CA ASP A 107 -26.50 12.59 -18.28
C ASP A 107 -25.15 12.67 -17.56
N GLN A 108 -25.08 13.54 -16.56
CA GLN A 108 -23.96 13.57 -15.62
C GLN A 108 -23.95 12.31 -14.75
N ILE A 109 -22.76 11.84 -14.39
CA ILE A 109 -22.60 10.65 -13.55
C ILE A 109 -22.96 11.02 -12.11
N LYS A 110 -23.70 10.14 -11.45
CA LYS A 110 -24.23 10.34 -10.11
C LYS A 110 -23.65 9.34 -9.11
N ASP A 111 -23.54 9.78 -7.87
CA ASP A 111 -23.26 8.92 -6.72
C ASP A 111 -24.45 7.99 -6.43
N LEU A 112 -24.30 7.10 -5.44
CA LEU A 112 -25.38 6.19 -5.01
C LEU A 112 -26.56 6.88 -4.32
N ASP A 113 -26.46 8.17 -4.01
CA ASP A 113 -27.52 8.98 -3.42
C ASP A 113 -28.27 9.82 -4.46
N GLY A 114 -27.83 9.78 -5.72
CA GLY A 114 -28.44 10.49 -6.85
C GLY A 114 -27.91 11.91 -7.07
N ASN A 115 -26.86 12.33 -6.37
CA ASN A 115 -26.19 13.62 -6.58
C ASN A 115 -25.18 13.49 -7.71
N VAL A 116 -24.96 14.57 -8.46
CA VAL A 116 -23.88 14.62 -9.46
C VAL A 116 -22.53 14.53 -8.76
N ILE A 117 -21.65 13.66 -9.25
CA ILE A 117 -20.27 13.60 -8.79
C ILE A 117 -19.53 14.81 -9.38
N GLN A 118 -19.04 15.68 -8.51
CA GLN A 118 -18.46 16.97 -8.86
C GLN A 118 -17.48 17.43 -7.77
N ASP A 119 -16.61 18.37 -8.12
CA ASP A 119 -15.71 19.02 -7.16
C ASP A 119 -16.46 20.01 -6.24
N ALA A 120 -15.71 20.63 -5.32
CA ALA A 120 -16.25 21.63 -4.39
C ALA A 120 -16.78 22.91 -5.06
N TYR A 121 -16.47 23.15 -6.34
CA TYR A 121 -16.90 24.30 -7.13
C TYR A 121 -18.10 23.99 -8.03
N GLY A 122 -18.59 22.75 -8.00
CA GLY A 122 -19.73 22.30 -8.79
C GLY A 122 -19.38 21.90 -10.23
N ASN A 123 -18.11 21.65 -10.52
CA ASN A 123 -17.68 21.12 -11.82
C ASN A 123 -17.84 19.59 -11.83
N PRO A 124 -18.69 19.02 -12.71
CA PRO A 124 -18.85 17.56 -12.80
C PRO A 124 -17.56 16.87 -13.19
N GLY A 125 -17.23 15.78 -12.49
CA GLY A 125 -16.01 15.03 -12.74
C GLY A 125 -15.44 14.38 -11.49
N PHE A 126 -14.13 14.22 -11.45
CA PHE A 126 -13.43 13.69 -10.30
C PHE A 126 -13.65 14.61 -9.08
N PRO A 127 -14.14 14.09 -7.94
CA PRO A 127 -14.61 14.93 -6.84
C PRO A 127 -13.48 15.57 -6.00
N GLY A 128 -12.21 15.29 -6.32
CA GLY A 128 -11.05 15.65 -5.52
C GLY A 128 -11.06 17.12 -5.05
N PHE A 129 -10.70 17.33 -3.78
CA PHE A 129 -10.53 18.68 -3.23
C PHE A 129 -9.20 19.28 -3.66
N THR A 130 -9.20 20.56 -4.03
CA THR A 130 -7.98 21.34 -4.19
C THR A 130 -7.62 21.99 -2.85
N THR A 131 -6.59 21.47 -2.19
CA THR A 131 -5.69 22.39 -1.49
C THR A 131 -4.64 22.85 -2.51
N PRO A 132 -4.03 24.03 -2.37
CA PRO A 132 -3.08 24.55 -3.36
C PRO A 132 -1.84 23.67 -3.61
N PHE A 133 -1.66 22.59 -2.85
CA PHE A 133 -0.46 21.75 -2.87
C PHE A 133 -0.72 20.25 -3.10
N PHE A 134 -1.96 19.76 -2.93
CA PHE A 134 -2.33 18.35 -3.15
C PHE A 134 -3.79 18.22 -3.61
N HIS A 135 -3.99 17.45 -4.69
CA HIS A 135 -5.29 16.86 -5.01
C HIS A 135 -5.46 15.61 -4.15
N ARG A 136 -6.50 15.58 -3.32
CA ARG A 136 -6.82 14.39 -2.51
C ARG A 136 -7.58 13.36 -3.34
N PHE A 137 -7.03 12.15 -3.42
CA PHE A 137 -7.61 11.00 -4.11
C PHE A 137 -8.56 10.23 -3.17
N ASP A 138 -9.43 10.97 -2.48
CA ASP A 138 -10.23 10.47 -1.36
C ASP A 138 -11.75 10.62 -1.62
N PRO A 139 -12.28 9.98 -2.68
CA PRO A 139 -13.71 9.97 -2.94
C PRO A 139 -14.47 9.20 -1.86
N THR A 140 -15.67 9.68 -1.54
CA THR A 140 -16.58 8.96 -0.64
C THR A 140 -17.04 7.62 -1.23
N ALA A 141 -17.46 6.69 -0.38
CA ALA A 141 -17.96 5.38 -0.82
C ALA A 141 -19.10 5.49 -1.85
N THR A 142 -20.03 6.43 -1.71
CA THR A 142 -21.15 6.60 -2.65
C THR A 142 -20.70 7.17 -4.00
N GLN A 143 -19.68 8.03 -4.02
CA GLN A 143 -19.08 8.54 -5.26
C GLN A 143 -18.35 7.42 -6.01
N SER A 144 -17.42 6.71 -5.37
CA SER A 144 -16.63 5.65 -6.01
C SER A 144 -17.50 4.51 -6.51
N LEU A 145 -18.37 3.97 -5.65
CA LEU A 145 -19.26 2.88 -6.02
C LEU A 145 -20.31 3.31 -7.06
N GLY A 146 -20.75 4.58 -7.03
CA GLY A 146 -21.67 5.14 -8.01
C GLY A 146 -21.06 5.24 -9.42
N TYR A 147 -19.80 5.72 -9.50
CA TYR A 147 -19.07 5.80 -10.76
C TYR A 147 -18.74 4.40 -11.29
N ALA A 148 -18.30 3.49 -10.43
CA ALA A 148 -18.02 2.11 -10.79
C ALA A 148 -19.27 1.36 -11.30
N ALA A 149 -20.42 1.55 -10.64
CA ALA A 149 -21.68 1.00 -11.13
C ALA A 149 -21.99 1.51 -12.54
N ARG A 150 -21.76 2.81 -12.81
CA ARG A 150 -21.98 3.36 -14.16
C ARG A 150 -21.03 2.76 -15.20
N MET A 151 -19.78 2.51 -14.86
CA MET A 151 -18.83 1.84 -15.75
C MET A 151 -19.29 0.41 -16.08
N LEU A 152 -19.70 -0.36 -15.07
CA LEU A 152 -20.22 -1.72 -15.23
C LEU A 152 -21.48 -1.74 -16.12
N GLU A 153 -22.42 -0.82 -15.87
CA GLU A 153 -23.65 -0.65 -16.68
C GLU A 153 -23.36 -0.27 -18.14
N ALA A 154 -22.26 0.45 -18.39
CA ALA A 154 -21.81 0.79 -19.74
C ALA A 154 -21.11 -0.37 -20.46
N GLY A 155 -21.03 -1.55 -19.83
CA GLY A 155 -20.46 -2.76 -20.41
C GLY A 155 -18.94 -2.90 -20.20
N ILE A 156 -18.35 -2.15 -19.27
CA ILE A 156 -16.94 -2.33 -18.88
C ILE A 156 -16.87 -3.47 -17.85
N PRO A 157 -16.30 -4.64 -18.17
CA PRO A 157 -16.41 -5.83 -17.32
C PRO A 157 -15.45 -5.84 -16.13
N ILE A 158 -14.37 -5.05 -16.16
CA ILE A 158 -13.38 -4.98 -15.08
C ILE A 158 -13.32 -3.54 -14.58
N VAL A 159 -13.57 -3.31 -13.29
CA VAL A 159 -13.49 -1.97 -12.70
C VAL A 159 -12.66 -2.01 -11.42
N TYR A 160 -11.63 -1.16 -11.38
CA TYR A 160 -10.85 -0.87 -10.18
C TYR A 160 -11.32 0.47 -9.61
N LEU A 161 -11.47 0.52 -8.29
CA LEU A 161 -11.83 1.76 -7.60
C LEU A 161 -11.16 1.84 -6.24
N TYR A 162 -10.94 3.06 -5.76
CA TYR A 162 -10.57 3.37 -4.39
C TYR A 162 -11.72 4.06 -3.66
N ILE A 163 -11.79 3.86 -2.36
CA ILE A 163 -12.72 4.54 -1.45
C ILE A 163 -11.85 5.14 -0.36
N ALA A 164 -12.09 6.41 -0.02
CA ALA A 164 -11.42 7.08 1.08
C ALA A 164 -11.44 6.26 2.36
N ASP A 165 -10.44 6.48 3.21
CA ASP A 165 -10.37 5.87 4.53
C ASP A 165 -11.60 6.25 5.40
N ALA A 166 -11.78 5.52 6.50
CA ALA A 166 -12.90 5.76 7.41
C ALA A 166 -12.52 6.62 8.62
N HIS A 167 -11.24 6.99 8.78
CA HIS A 167 -10.74 7.66 9.97
C HIS A 167 -10.65 9.18 9.80
N ASP A 168 -10.48 9.66 8.58
CA ASP A 168 -10.63 11.03 8.17
C ASP A 168 -12.10 11.43 8.15
N ARG A 169 -12.36 12.72 8.36
CA ARG A 169 -13.72 13.25 8.42
C ARG A 169 -14.28 13.49 7.01
N ASN A 170 -14.62 12.39 6.32
CA ASN A 170 -15.10 12.40 4.94
C ASN A 170 -16.61 12.74 4.81
N LEU A 171 -17.35 12.68 5.93
CA LEU A 171 -18.69 13.26 6.07
C LEU A 171 -18.60 14.64 6.73
N THR A 172 -19.43 15.60 6.31
CA THR A 172 -19.45 16.97 6.87
C THR A 172 -19.47 16.94 8.40
N SER A 173 -18.36 17.36 9.02
CA SER A 173 -18.22 17.40 10.48
C SER A 173 -19.27 18.36 11.07
N PRO A 174 -20.17 17.89 11.97
CA PRO A 174 -21.13 18.76 12.63
C PRO A 174 -20.49 19.85 13.52
N SER A 175 -19.18 19.75 13.79
CA SER A 175 -18.48 20.53 14.82
C SER A 175 -17.45 21.53 14.29
N GLY A 176 -17.16 21.55 12.98
CA GLY A 176 -16.08 22.38 12.42
C GLY A 176 -14.66 22.00 12.87
N SER A 177 -14.50 20.90 13.62
CA SER A 177 -13.19 20.38 14.01
C SER A 177 -12.54 19.64 12.85
N THR A 178 -11.25 19.91 12.63
CA THR A 178 -10.39 19.31 11.60
C THR A 178 -9.63 18.07 12.10
N ALA A 179 -9.85 17.65 13.34
CA ALA A 179 -9.17 16.48 13.89
C ALA A 179 -9.65 15.19 13.21
N ALA A 180 -8.77 14.20 13.02
CA ALA A 180 -9.19 12.86 12.61
C ALA A 180 -10.09 12.22 13.68
N PHE A 181 -10.80 11.14 13.34
CA PHE A 181 -11.55 10.38 14.34
C PHE A 181 -10.68 9.37 15.06
N GLY A 182 -10.91 9.17 16.36
CA GLY A 182 -10.39 8.02 17.08
C GLY A 182 -11.26 6.76 16.89
N PRO A 183 -10.71 5.56 17.18
CA PRO A 183 -11.47 4.33 17.04
C PRO A 183 -12.69 4.34 17.95
N GLY A 184 -13.85 3.92 17.42
CA GLY A 184 -15.09 3.88 18.19
C GLY A 184 -15.67 5.26 18.56
N GLU A 185 -15.11 6.37 18.06
CA GLU A 185 -15.80 7.65 18.12
C GLU A 185 -17.12 7.58 17.34
N LEU A 186 -18.13 8.33 17.79
CA LEU A 186 -19.46 8.29 17.18
C LEU A 186 -19.41 8.59 15.66
N GLY A 187 -18.62 9.58 15.25
CA GLY A 187 -18.48 9.95 13.84
C GLY A 187 -17.77 8.88 13.00
N TYR A 188 -16.73 8.24 13.54
CA TYR A 188 -16.05 7.10 12.93
C TYR A 188 -17.02 5.95 12.63
N VAL A 189 -17.82 5.57 13.64
CA VAL A 189 -18.77 4.47 13.53
C VAL A 189 -19.92 4.81 12.59
N GLN A 190 -20.40 6.06 12.59
CA GLN A 190 -21.39 6.54 11.63
C GLN A 190 -20.86 6.48 10.18
N GLN A 191 -19.59 6.81 9.96
CA GLN A 191 -18.97 6.73 8.64
C GLN A 191 -18.84 5.29 8.15
N LEU A 192 -18.42 4.36 9.01
CA LEU A 192 -18.42 2.93 8.70
C LEU A 192 -19.82 2.40 8.36
N GLN A 193 -20.86 2.84 9.09
CA GLN A 193 -22.26 2.52 8.76
C GLN A 193 -22.69 3.10 7.41
N ALA A 194 -22.22 4.30 7.06
CA ALA A 194 -22.49 4.90 5.76
C ALA A 194 -21.80 4.12 4.62
N PHE A 195 -20.58 3.62 4.84
CA PHE A 195 -19.88 2.75 3.89
C PHE A 195 -20.64 1.44 3.70
N ASP A 196 -21.07 0.79 4.78
CA ASP A 196 -21.90 -0.44 4.71
C ASP A 196 -23.21 -0.20 3.92
N ALA A 197 -23.90 0.91 4.21
CA ALA A 197 -25.10 1.30 3.46
C ALA A 197 -24.81 1.57 1.97
N ALA A 198 -23.66 2.16 1.64
CA ALA A 198 -23.23 2.40 0.26
C ALA A 198 -22.97 1.08 -0.48
N PHE A 199 -22.26 0.12 0.14
CA PHE A 199 -22.11 -1.23 -0.43
C PHE A 199 -23.46 -1.92 -0.64
N GLY A 200 -24.39 -1.79 0.32
CA GLY A 200 -25.75 -2.31 0.17
C GLY A 200 -26.48 -1.74 -1.05
N LYS A 201 -26.43 -0.41 -1.25
CA LYS A 201 -27.00 0.27 -2.42
C LYS A 201 -26.31 -0.16 -3.72
N PHE A 202 -24.98 -0.28 -3.71
CA PHE A 202 -24.19 -0.70 -4.86
C PHE A 202 -24.61 -2.09 -5.35
N PHE A 203 -24.61 -3.09 -4.45
CA PHE A 203 -25.00 -4.45 -4.83
C PHE A 203 -26.46 -4.54 -5.25
N ALA A 204 -27.36 -3.78 -4.62
CA ALA A 204 -28.77 -3.72 -5.03
C ALA A 204 -28.94 -3.13 -6.44
N ARG A 205 -28.18 -2.06 -6.77
CA ARG A 205 -28.15 -1.44 -8.09
C ARG A 205 -27.64 -2.43 -9.15
N LEU A 206 -26.49 -3.04 -8.92
CA LEU A 206 -25.91 -4.03 -9.84
C LEU A 206 -26.83 -5.24 -10.05
N ALA A 207 -27.47 -5.73 -8.99
CA ALA A 207 -28.39 -6.86 -9.09
C ALA A 207 -29.63 -6.54 -9.95
N ALA A 208 -30.08 -5.27 -9.98
CA ALA A 208 -31.18 -4.85 -10.86
C ALA A 208 -30.82 -5.00 -12.35
N ASP A 209 -29.54 -4.91 -12.69
CA ASP A 209 -28.99 -5.12 -14.03
C ASP A 209 -28.45 -6.55 -14.24
N GLY A 210 -28.72 -7.46 -13.30
CA GLY A 210 -28.30 -8.86 -13.38
C GLY A 210 -26.82 -9.11 -13.06
N ILE A 211 -26.09 -8.11 -12.57
CA ILE A 211 -24.71 -8.24 -12.11
C ILE A 211 -24.73 -8.69 -10.64
N THR A 212 -24.34 -9.93 -10.38
CA THR A 212 -24.43 -10.54 -9.04
C THR A 212 -23.19 -11.37 -8.73
N LYS A 213 -23.00 -11.79 -7.48
CA LYS A 213 -21.90 -12.70 -7.11
C LYS A 213 -21.92 -14.05 -7.84
N ASP A 214 -23.02 -14.39 -8.51
CA ASP A 214 -23.14 -15.66 -9.24
C ASP A 214 -22.53 -15.57 -10.65
N ASN A 215 -22.25 -14.35 -11.14
CA ASN A 215 -21.60 -14.12 -12.44
C ASN A 215 -20.44 -13.11 -12.40
N THR A 216 -20.19 -12.48 -11.25
CA THR A 216 -19.20 -11.41 -11.07
C THR A 216 -18.31 -11.72 -9.88
N LEU A 217 -17.00 -11.48 -10.05
CA LEU A 217 -16.03 -11.53 -8.96
C LEU A 217 -15.91 -10.14 -8.32
N PHE A 218 -16.26 -10.05 -7.04
CA PHE A 218 -16.03 -8.88 -6.21
C PHE A 218 -14.83 -9.14 -5.31
N VAL A 219 -13.88 -8.21 -5.32
CA VAL A 219 -12.71 -8.21 -4.43
C VAL A 219 -12.65 -6.85 -3.76
N VAL A 220 -12.57 -6.85 -2.43
CA VAL A 220 -12.38 -5.66 -1.61
C VAL A 220 -11.16 -5.90 -0.75
N THR A 221 -10.24 -4.95 -0.67
CA THR A 221 -9.06 -5.01 0.18
C THR A 221 -8.77 -3.63 0.71
N ALA A 222 -8.06 -3.55 1.83
CA ALA A 222 -7.34 -2.33 2.19
C ALA A 222 -5.95 -2.37 1.54
N ASP A 223 -5.43 -1.23 1.11
CA ASP A 223 -4.05 -1.04 0.67
C ASP A 223 -3.07 -1.16 1.84
N GLU A 224 -3.42 -0.58 2.98
CA GLU A 224 -2.73 -0.74 4.25
C GLU A 224 -3.71 -0.77 5.44
N ASN A 225 -3.17 -0.89 6.65
CA ASN A 225 -3.92 -0.67 7.88
C ASN A 225 -3.14 0.32 8.73
N ASP A 226 -3.79 0.89 9.74
CA ASP A 226 -3.25 2.07 10.41
C ASP A 226 -3.02 1.85 11.91
N HIS A 227 -2.07 2.61 12.43
CA HIS A 227 -1.79 2.75 13.84
C HIS A 227 -2.40 4.05 14.38
N PHE A 228 -3.38 3.91 15.28
CA PHE A 228 -3.99 5.06 15.95
C PHE A 228 -3.03 5.70 16.96
N VAL A 229 -2.78 7.00 16.81
CA VAL A 229 -2.01 7.80 17.75
C VAL A 229 -2.95 8.69 18.57
N GLY A 230 -3.03 8.39 19.87
CA GLY A 230 -3.87 9.14 20.79
C GLY A 230 -3.81 8.64 22.22
N GLY A 231 -4.58 9.31 23.08
CA GLY A 231 -4.71 8.94 24.49
C GLY A 231 -5.56 7.68 24.72
N PRO A 232 -5.71 7.23 25.98
CA PRO A 232 -6.63 6.14 26.29
C PRO A 232 -8.08 6.56 26.01
N PRO A 233 -8.94 5.63 25.56
CA PRO A 233 -10.34 5.91 25.30
C PRO A 233 -11.13 6.23 26.59
N SER A 234 -12.14 7.10 26.46
CA SER A 234 -13.08 7.46 27.52
C SER A 234 -14.54 7.39 27.03
N PRO A 235 -15.49 6.89 27.85
CA PRO A 235 -15.25 6.23 29.14
C PRO A 235 -14.51 4.91 28.96
N SER A 236 -13.88 4.38 30.01
CA SER A 236 -13.03 3.18 29.92
C SER A 236 -13.77 1.90 29.47
N ASN A 237 -15.10 1.91 29.49
CA ASN A 237 -15.95 0.82 29.02
C ASN A 237 -16.56 1.09 27.62
N CYS A 238 -16.07 2.10 26.90
CA CYS A 238 -16.53 2.35 25.55
C CYS A 238 -16.10 1.21 24.62
N ASP A 239 -16.95 0.91 23.65
CA ASP A 239 -16.74 -0.14 22.64
C ASP A 239 -17.01 0.36 21.22
N GLY A 240 -17.37 1.64 21.07
CA GLY A 240 -17.76 2.28 19.82
C GLY A 240 -19.12 1.86 19.27
N VAL A 241 -19.63 0.70 19.64
CA VAL A 241 -20.88 0.14 19.11
C VAL A 241 -22.07 0.52 19.98
N HIS A 242 -21.98 0.27 21.29
CA HIS A 242 -23.02 0.57 22.27
C HIS A 242 -22.70 1.84 23.07
N VAL A 243 -21.42 2.06 23.35
CA VAL A 243 -20.91 3.21 24.09
C VAL A 243 -19.82 3.87 23.25
N PRO A 244 -20.08 5.05 22.66
CA PRO A 244 -19.09 5.78 21.88
C PRO A 244 -17.85 6.12 22.71
N CYS A 245 -16.69 6.03 22.08
CA CYS A 245 -15.43 6.47 22.65
C CYS A 245 -15.19 7.97 22.40
N THR A 246 -14.37 8.57 23.24
CA THR A 246 -13.82 9.92 23.10
C THR A 246 -12.37 9.92 23.59
N TYR A 247 -11.56 10.84 23.06
CA TYR A 247 -10.13 10.91 23.34
C TYR A 247 -9.72 12.31 23.78
N ALA A 248 -8.93 12.40 24.85
CA ALA A 248 -8.39 13.67 25.33
C ALA A 248 -7.22 14.17 24.48
N HIS A 249 -6.46 13.23 23.92
CA HIS A 249 -5.36 13.44 22.97
C HIS A 249 -5.64 12.63 21.73
N ILE A 250 -5.44 13.22 20.58
CA ILE A 250 -5.65 12.61 19.27
C ILE A 250 -4.77 13.33 18.28
N GLY A 251 -3.90 12.58 17.60
CA GLY A 251 -2.94 13.13 16.67
C GLY A 251 -1.62 12.37 16.69
N GLU A 252 -1.09 12.11 15.51
CA GLU A 252 0.28 11.66 15.31
C GLU A 252 1.26 12.68 15.88
N ILE A 253 2.47 12.20 16.18
CA ILE A 253 3.54 13.06 16.67
C ILE A 253 4.46 13.41 15.50
N ASP A 254 4.27 14.60 14.97
CA ASP A 254 5.09 15.17 13.92
C ASP A 254 6.52 15.43 14.41
N THR A 255 7.52 15.03 13.63
CA THR A 255 8.93 15.32 13.91
C THR A 255 9.71 15.85 12.73
N TYR A 256 10.58 16.83 12.99
CA TYR A 256 11.56 17.31 12.03
C TYR A 256 12.93 16.64 12.28
N ILE A 257 13.16 15.48 11.64
CA ILE A 257 14.34 14.63 11.88
C ILE A 257 15.65 15.39 11.61
N ASP A 258 15.70 16.19 10.55
CA ASP A 258 16.88 16.98 10.19
C ASP A 258 17.29 17.97 11.29
N ARG A 259 16.31 18.57 11.98
CA ARG A 259 16.57 19.48 13.11
C ARG A 259 16.94 18.73 14.38
N LEU A 260 16.36 17.55 14.61
CA LEU A 260 16.72 16.67 15.73
C LEU A 260 18.16 16.16 15.59
N LEU A 261 18.57 15.75 14.39
CA LEU A 261 19.95 15.39 14.05
C LEU A 261 20.92 16.53 14.33
N LEU A 262 20.62 17.73 13.81
CA LEU A 262 21.45 18.91 14.04
C LEU A 262 21.57 19.23 15.54
N THR A 263 20.50 19.07 16.31
CA THR A 263 20.46 19.44 17.73
C THR A 263 21.14 18.41 18.63
N GLN A 264 20.88 17.12 18.42
CA GLN A 264 21.32 16.05 19.32
C GLN A 264 22.67 15.45 18.90
N ARG A 265 22.98 15.50 17.61
CA ARG A 265 24.12 14.83 17.00
C ARG A 265 25.10 15.80 16.36
N GLY A 266 24.67 17.03 16.07
CA GLY A 266 25.47 17.99 15.30
C GLY A 266 25.63 17.58 13.83
N ASP A 267 24.81 16.65 13.36
CA ASP A 267 24.83 16.15 12.00
C ASP A 267 24.09 17.13 11.08
N SER A 268 24.80 17.61 10.05
CA SER A 268 24.32 18.54 9.03
C SER A 268 24.37 17.94 7.63
N THR A 269 24.47 16.61 7.53
CA THR A 269 24.48 15.87 6.26
C THR A 269 23.26 16.28 5.42
N PRO A 270 23.46 16.69 4.15
CA PRO A 270 22.33 17.06 3.31
C PRO A 270 21.55 15.84 2.79
N PHE A 271 20.23 15.81 3.01
CA PHE A 271 19.36 14.71 2.58
C PHE A 271 17.90 15.18 2.40
N SER A 272 17.11 14.39 1.66
CA SER A 272 15.65 14.46 1.65
C SER A 272 15.07 13.15 2.19
N VAL A 273 13.80 13.19 2.58
CA VAL A 273 13.04 11.99 2.94
C VAL A 273 11.74 11.94 2.15
N HIS A 274 11.22 10.73 1.94
CA HIS A 274 9.77 10.56 1.84
C HIS A 274 9.23 10.66 3.25
N SER A 275 8.45 11.70 3.55
CA SER A 275 7.91 11.91 4.90
C SER A 275 6.89 10.82 5.20
N ASP A 276 7.08 10.11 6.31
CA ASP A 276 6.30 8.91 6.66
C ASP A 276 6.55 8.52 8.13
N SER A 277 5.80 7.55 8.67
CA SER A 277 6.19 6.89 9.91
C SER A 277 7.43 5.99 9.71
N ALA A 278 7.63 5.47 8.49
CA ALA A 278 8.82 4.77 8.05
C ALA A 278 9.62 5.52 6.96
N PRO A 279 10.24 6.69 7.26
CA PRO A 279 10.81 7.55 6.23
C PRO A 279 12.00 6.88 5.51
N THR A 280 11.96 6.96 4.18
CA THR A 280 13.09 6.57 3.31
C THR A 280 14.02 7.76 3.11
N PHE A 281 15.33 7.59 3.34
CA PHE A 281 16.34 8.65 3.27
C PHE A 281 17.08 8.66 1.93
N TYR A 282 17.20 9.85 1.33
CA TYR A 282 17.95 10.11 0.11
C TYR A 282 19.03 11.16 0.38
N ILE A 283 20.27 10.71 0.54
CA ILE A 283 21.43 11.55 0.85
C ILE A 283 21.89 12.25 -0.43
N THR A 284 22.13 13.55 -0.34
CA THR A 284 22.58 14.36 -1.47
C THR A 284 23.89 13.84 -2.03
N GLY A 285 23.95 13.67 -3.35
CA GLY A 285 25.10 13.09 -4.04
C GLY A 285 25.11 11.56 -4.07
N ASN A 286 24.08 10.90 -3.52
CA ASN A 286 23.88 9.45 -3.52
C ASN A 286 25.16 8.65 -3.15
N PRO A 287 25.75 8.90 -1.97
CA PRO A 287 26.93 8.19 -1.54
C PRO A 287 26.68 6.68 -1.40
N ALA A 288 27.74 5.89 -1.61
CA ALA A 288 27.68 4.45 -1.44
C ALA A 288 27.27 4.07 0.00
N GLN A 289 26.67 2.88 0.15
CA GLN A 289 26.20 2.35 1.43
C GLN A 289 27.29 2.29 2.53
N THR A 290 28.56 2.04 2.15
CA THR A 290 29.70 2.00 3.09
C THR A 290 30.44 3.33 3.22
N ALA A 291 29.97 4.39 2.55
CA ALA A 291 30.59 5.70 2.66
C ALA A 291 30.41 6.26 4.08
N SER A 292 31.43 6.97 4.59
CA SER A 292 31.39 7.49 5.97
C SER A 292 30.19 8.41 6.23
N ALA A 293 29.74 9.19 5.25
CA ALA A 293 28.55 10.03 5.37
C ALA A 293 27.27 9.21 5.61
N THR A 294 27.04 8.18 4.79
CA THR A 294 25.90 7.25 4.95
C THR A 294 25.94 6.58 6.32
N ARG A 295 27.09 6.02 6.69
CA ARG A 295 27.26 5.30 7.96
C ARG A 295 27.06 6.20 9.18
N THR A 296 27.53 7.44 9.11
CA THR A 296 27.38 8.41 10.20
C THR A 296 25.91 8.79 10.37
N LEU A 297 25.23 9.12 9.26
CA LEU A 297 23.81 9.47 9.29
C LEU A 297 22.93 8.33 9.79
N GLU A 298 23.18 7.08 9.36
CA GLU A 298 22.46 5.90 9.89
C GLU A 298 22.62 5.78 11.41
N LEU A 299 23.85 5.89 11.93
CA LEU A 299 24.11 5.81 13.37
C LEU A 299 23.46 6.96 14.15
N ASP A 300 23.48 8.17 13.59
CA ASP A 300 22.93 9.36 14.20
C ASP A 300 21.40 9.35 14.20
N VAL A 301 20.76 8.89 13.13
CA VAL A 301 19.30 8.62 13.08
C VAL A 301 18.92 7.54 14.09
N ASN A 302 19.70 6.46 14.20
CA ASN A 302 19.43 5.41 15.19
C ASN A 302 19.46 5.92 16.63
N ALA A 303 20.25 6.97 16.90
CA ALA A 303 20.45 7.52 18.23
C ALA A 303 19.40 8.55 18.64
N LEU A 304 18.51 8.97 17.71
CA LEU A 304 17.53 10.01 17.99
C LEU A 304 16.51 9.57 19.03
N THR A 305 16.29 10.46 19.98
CA THR A 305 15.24 10.35 21.00
C THR A 305 14.42 11.63 21.03
N THR A 306 13.22 11.57 21.58
CA THR A 306 12.37 12.74 21.74
C THR A 306 11.50 12.62 22.97
N THR A 307 11.00 13.76 23.48
CA THR A 307 9.95 13.75 24.51
C THR A 307 8.61 13.65 23.82
N ASN A 308 7.86 12.60 24.11
CA ASN A 308 6.51 12.39 23.62
C ASN A 308 5.58 13.47 24.20
N PRO A 309 4.95 14.32 23.37
CA PRO A 309 4.09 15.40 23.85
C PRO A 309 2.79 14.90 24.51
N LEU A 310 2.37 13.66 24.22
CA LEU A 310 1.14 13.07 24.76
C LEU A 310 1.37 12.45 26.15
N THR A 311 2.53 11.82 26.36
CA THR A 311 2.81 11.05 27.58
C THR A 311 3.88 11.66 28.48
N GLY A 312 4.71 12.58 27.96
CA GLY A 312 5.89 13.12 28.61
C GLY A 312 7.06 12.14 28.72
N ALA A 313 6.95 10.92 28.18
CA ALA A 313 8.02 9.93 28.16
C ALA A 313 9.12 10.31 27.15
N THR A 314 10.32 9.76 27.33
CA THR A 314 11.37 9.82 26.31
C THR A 314 11.29 8.60 25.42
N ASP A 315 10.99 8.81 24.15
CA ASP A 315 10.85 7.77 23.15
C ASP A 315 12.06 7.77 22.20
N LYS A 316 12.39 6.58 21.70
CA LYS A 316 13.32 6.41 20.58
C LYS A 316 12.53 6.51 19.27
N LEU A 317 13.05 7.24 18.28
CA LEU A 317 12.37 7.39 17.00
C LEU A 317 12.50 6.19 16.08
N SER A 318 13.63 5.46 16.12
CA SER A 318 13.86 4.30 15.26
C SER A 318 13.57 2.98 15.98
N ALA A 319 12.65 2.19 15.43
CA ALA A 319 12.50 0.79 15.78
C ALA A 319 13.53 -0.09 15.06
N PHE A 320 13.69 0.11 13.74
CA PHE A 320 14.70 -0.56 12.93
C PHE A 320 15.31 0.37 11.88
N LEU A 321 16.57 0.14 11.55
CA LEU A 321 17.20 0.69 10.35
C LEU A 321 17.38 -0.40 9.30
N ALA A 322 16.94 -0.09 8.08
CA ALA A 322 17.08 -0.93 6.90
C ALA A 322 18.01 -0.25 5.90
N ASP A 323 19.23 -0.77 5.78
CA ASP A 323 20.17 -0.35 4.75
C ASP A 323 19.81 -0.94 3.36
N GLN A 324 20.50 -0.50 2.30
CA GLN A 324 20.23 -1.01 0.94
C GLN A 324 20.34 -2.54 0.83
N ALA A 325 21.18 -3.17 1.65
CA ALA A 325 21.41 -4.60 1.58
C ALA A 325 20.20 -5.41 2.08
N VAL A 326 19.58 -5.02 3.21
CA VAL A 326 18.33 -5.65 3.65
C VAL A 326 17.12 -5.16 2.86
N MET A 327 17.09 -3.90 2.43
CA MET A 327 16.04 -3.39 1.54
C MET A 327 15.94 -4.20 0.24
N ASN A 328 17.08 -4.66 -0.30
CA ASN A 328 17.08 -5.57 -1.45
C ASN A 328 16.42 -6.92 -1.14
N LEU A 329 16.61 -7.46 0.07
CA LEU A 329 15.88 -8.66 0.50
C LEU A 329 14.37 -8.38 0.62
N LEU A 330 14.01 -7.19 1.12
CA LEU A 330 12.62 -6.77 1.35
C LEU A 330 11.90 -6.25 0.09
N HIS A 331 12.52 -6.35 -1.09
CA HIS A 331 11.98 -5.85 -2.37
C HIS A 331 11.77 -4.32 -2.42
N MET A 332 12.59 -3.57 -1.68
CA MET A 332 12.54 -2.10 -1.58
C MET A 332 13.61 -1.40 -2.44
N ILE A 333 14.35 -2.13 -3.26
CA ILE A 333 15.32 -1.57 -4.22
C ILE A 333 14.72 -1.65 -5.61
N THR A 334 14.64 -0.52 -6.29
CA THR A 334 14.02 -0.43 -7.61
C THR A 334 15.06 -0.51 -8.72
N SER A 335 14.61 -0.80 -9.95
CA SER A 335 15.47 -0.78 -11.14
C SER A 335 15.94 0.63 -11.54
N VAL A 336 15.35 1.68 -10.96
CA VAL A 336 15.73 3.07 -11.16
C VAL A 336 16.58 3.52 -9.98
N PRO A 337 17.91 3.63 -10.11
CA PRO A 337 18.80 3.90 -8.98
C PRO A 337 18.42 5.15 -8.19
N ASP A 338 17.95 6.20 -8.86
CA ASP A 338 17.54 7.47 -8.23
C ASP A 338 16.26 7.36 -7.40
N ARG A 339 15.47 6.29 -7.56
CA ARG A 339 14.30 5.99 -6.73
C ARG A 339 14.62 5.06 -5.55
N SER A 340 15.83 4.52 -5.50
CA SER A 340 16.25 3.65 -4.39
C SER A 340 16.85 4.47 -3.25
N PRO A 341 16.30 4.41 -2.03
CA PRO A 341 16.83 5.18 -0.91
C PRO A 341 18.20 4.66 -0.46
N ASN A 342 18.96 5.51 0.26
CA ASN A 342 20.22 5.11 0.89
C ASN A 342 19.97 4.20 2.10
N PHE A 343 18.91 4.46 2.86
CA PHE A 343 18.38 3.58 3.92
C PHE A 343 16.95 4.00 4.28
N THR A 344 16.24 3.15 5.00
CA THR A 344 14.91 3.42 5.56
C THR A 344 14.96 3.30 7.08
N MET A 345 14.31 4.23 7.78
CA MET A 345 14.04 4.09 9.20
C MET A 345 12.62 3.56 9.36
N PHE A 346 12.47 2.33 9.85
CA PHE A 346 11.18 1.86 10.37
C PHE A 346 11.03 2.44 11.79
N GLY A 347 10.07 3.35 11.94
CA GLY A 347 9.98 4.28 13.05
C GLY A 347 9.30 3.71 14.30
N ASN A 348 9.09 4.58 15.27
CA ASN A 348 8.07 4.40 16.28
C ASN A 348 6.72 4.78 15.64
N PRO A 349 5.71 3.90 15.65
CA PRO A 349 4.48 4.12 14.90
C PRO A 349 3.64 5.30 15.43
N ASP A 350 3.95 5.86 16.61
CA ASP A 350 3.33 7.09 17.10
C ASP A 350 3.77 8.35 16.33
N TYR A 351 4.84 8.26 15.53
CA TYR A 351 5.54 9.41 14.97
C TYR A 351 5.45 9.48 13.44
N PHE A 352 5.08 10.66 12.93
CA PHE A 352 5.24 11.00 11.52
C PHE A 352 6.54 11.80 11.34
N ASN A 353 7.42 11.33 10.46
CA ASN A 353 8.78 11.82 10.37
C ASN A 353 8.99 12.58 9.06
N GLN A 354 9.38 13.84 9.18
CA GLN A 354 9.57 14.76 8.05
C GLN A 354 10.86 15.56 8.18
N VAL A 355 11.16 16.35 7.15
CA VAL A 355 12.27 17.31 7.14
C VAL A 355 11.73 18.74 7.02
N ALA A 356 12.41 19.69 7.66
CA ALA A 356 12.11 21.11 7.48
C ALA A 356 13.03 21.72 6.41
N SER A 357 14.28 22.00 6.77
CA SER A 357 15.22 22.76 5.95
C SER A 357 16.69 22.60 6.36
N ALA A 358 16.97 21.95 7.49
CA ALA A 358 18.33 21.75 8.00
C ALA A 358 19.16 20.85 7.12
N SER A 359 18.57 19.79 6.60
CA SER A 359 19.19 18.91 5.62
C SER A 359 19.36 19.57 4.23
N GLN A 360 18.90 20.82 4.05
CA GLN A 360 19.10 21.62 2.85
C GLN A 360 20.05 22.82 3.09
N GLY A 361 20.77 22.83 4.22
CA GLY A 361 21.71 23.89 4.57
C GLY A 361 21.07 25.16 5.15
N HIS A 362 19.78 25.12 5.48
CA HIS A 362 19.00 26.25 5.99
C HIS A 362 18.43 25.98 7.41
N GLY A 363 19.13 25.16 8.20
CA GLY A 363 18.60 24.57 9.43
C GLY A 363 18.57 25.45 10.66
N THR A 364 17.57 25.21 11.51
CA THR A 364 17.49 25.73 12.87
C THR A 364 17.47 24.57 13.87
N VAL A 365 18.10 24.75 15.03
CA VAL A 365 18.07 23.76 16.12
C VAL A 365 16.69 23.72 16.80
N CYS A 366 16.41 22.67 17.56
CA CYS A 366 15.09 22.45 18.19
C CYS A 366 14.74 23.43 19.31
N SER A 367 15.71 24.22 19.79
CA SER A 367 15.43 25.33 20.71
C SER A 367 14.79 26.55 20.03
N MET A 368 14.69 26.56 18.70
CA MET A 368 14.04 27.61 17.91
C MET A 368 12.66 27.14 17.45
N ALA A 369 11.72 28.09 17.27
CA ALA A 369 10.39 27.78 16.73
C ALA A 369 10.46 27.49 15.21
N PRO A 370 9.54 26.66 14.66
CA PRO A 370 8.52 25.86 15.35
C PRO A 370 9.13 24.70 16.15
N SER A 371 8.35 24.06 17.02
CA SER A 371 8.83 22.88 17.77
C SER A 371 9.36 21.81 16.81
N CYS A 372 10.39 21.07 17.21
CA CYS A 372 10.83 19.89 16.45
C CYS A 372 9.87 18.71 16.57
N VAL A 373 8.95 18.76 17.53
CA VAL A 373 8.09 17.66 17.95
C VAL A 373 6.76 18.27 18.37
N LEU A 374 5.67 17.84 17.75
CA LEU A 374 4.33 18.36 18.05
C LEU A 374 3.26 17.28 17.81
N GLU A 375 2.18 17.33 18.59
CA GLU A 375 0.95 16.59 18.27
C GLU A 375 0.28 17.28 17.08
N ALA A 376 -0.13 16.50 16.07
CA ALA A 376 -0.82 16.98 14.88
C ALA A 376 -2.26 16.43 14.85
N PRO A 377 -3.25 17.08 15.49
CA PRO A 377 -4.57 16.46 15.68
C PRO A 377 -5.37 16.15 14.42
N ALA A 378 -5.01 16.77 13.30
CA ALA A 378 -5.65 16.52 12.01
C ALA A 378 -5.33 15.15 11.43
N PHE A 379 -4.23 14.53 11.85
CA PHE A 379 -3.75 13.23 11.38
C PHE A 379 -3.53 12.36 12.60
N ALA A 380 -4.28 11.26 12.78
CA ALA A 380 -4.19 10.45 14.00
C ALA A 380 -3.92 8.97 13.72
N TRP A 381 -3.55 8.64 12.48
CA TRP A 381 -3.45 7.29 11.98
C TRP A 381 -2.20 7.18 11.10
N ASN A 382 -1.15 6.58 11.66
CA ASN A 382 0.12 6.38 10.97
C ASN A 382 0.15 5.00 10.29
N HIS A 383 0.81 4.92 9.15
CA HIS A 383 0.97 3.68 8.38
C HIS A 383 2.33 3.69 7.64
N GLY A 384 2.57 2.74 6.72
CA GLY A 384 3.85 2.63 5.99
C GLY A 384 4.97 1.82 6.69
N ASP A 385 4.75 1.30 7.90
CA ASP A 385 5.77 0.66 8.75
C ASP A 385 5.51 -0.86 8.98
N VAL A 386 6.35 -1.57 9.73
CA VAL A 386 6.37 -3.05 9.87
C VAL A 386 5.61 -3.60 11.09
N GLN A 387 5.02 -2.71 11.90
CA GLN A 387 4.27 -3.05 13.10
C GLN A 387 2.99 -3.81 12.70
N ARG A 388 2.51 -4.65 13.62
CA ARG A 388 1.52 -5.66 13.29
C ARG A 388 0.17 -5.04 12.93
N ASP A 389 -0.25 -4.06 13.71
CA ASP A 389 -1.45 -3.26 13.44
C ASP A 389 -1.42 -2.63 12.06
N ILE A 390 -0.27 -2.14 11.59
CA ILE A 390 -0.13 -1.54 10.25
C ILE A 390 -0.16 -2.60 9.14
N VAL A 391 0.64 -3.67 9.25
CA VAL A 391 0.79 -4.64 8.14
C VAL A 391 -0.22 -5.79 8.16
N THR A 392 -1.09 -5.86 9.18
CA THR A 392 -2.18 -6.84 9.22
C THR A 392 -3.41 -6.23 8.59
N THR A 393 -3.53 -6.41 7.27
CA THR A 393 -4.68 -5.96 6.49
C THR A 393 -5.70 -7.08 6.31
N TRP A 394 -6.74 -6.82 5.53
CA TRP A 394 -7.77 -7.78 5.18
C TRP A 394 -8.13 -7.66 3.71
N PHE A 395 -8.65 -8.75 3.16
CA PHE A 395 -9.39 -8.73 1.91
C PHE A 395 -10.66 -9.58 2.04
N GLY A 396 -11.67 -9.22 1.26
CA GLY A 396 -12.90 -9.97 1.04
C GLY A 396 -13.04 -10.33 -0.43
N MET A 397 -13.49 -11.54 -0.71
CA MET A 397 -13.72 -12.01 -2.07
C MET A 397 -15.05 -12.77 -2.16
N ALA A 398 -15.86 -12.45 -3.17
CA ALA A 398 -17.12 -13.13 -3.45
C ALA A 398 -17.33 -13.25 -4.96
N GLY A 399 -17.60 -14.45 -5.45
CA GLY A 399 -17.79 -14.66 -6.88
C GLY A 399 -17.78 -16.14 -7.27
N PRO A 400 -17.94 -16.44 -8.56
CA PRO A 400 -17.76 -17.80 -9.08
C PRO A 400 -16.38 -18.37 -8.70
N GLY A 401 -16.33 -19.62 -8.28
CA GLY A 401 -15.07 -20.30 -7.91
C GLY A 401 -14.52 -19.95 -6.52
N VAL A 402 -15.12 -19.02 -5.78
CA VAL A 402 -14.71 -18.64 -4.42
C VAL A 402 -15.44 -19.48 -3.37
N LYS A 403 -14.76 -19.89 -2.30
CA LYS A 403 -15.38 -20.60 -1.17
C LYS A 403 -16.06 -19.64 -0.21
N SER A 404 -17.21 -20.05 0.33
CA SER A 404 -17.90 -19.32 1.39
C SER A 404 -17.37 -19.79 2.77
N LEU A 405 -16.36 -19.09 3.29
CA LEU A 405 -15.71 -19.43 4.57
C LEU A 405 -16.04 -18.46 5.71
N GLY A 406 -16.64 -17.30 5.40
CA GLY A 406 -16.70 -16.19 6.35
C GLY A 406 -15.32 -15.59 6.61
N ARG A 407 -15.10 -15.03 7.81
CA ARG A 407 -13.77 -14.57 8.24
C ARG A 407 -12.86 -15.77 8.52
N SER A 408 -11.67 -15.76 7.95
CA SER A 408 -10.67 -16.80 8.11
C SER A 408 -9.27 -16.20 8.23
N ASP A 409 -8.65 -16.39 9.39
CA ASP A 409 -7.33 -15.81 9.72
C ASP A 409 -6.20 -16.86 9.62
N SER A 410 -6.48 -18.05 9.08
CA SER A 410 -5.60 -19.23 9.13
C SER A 410 -4.53 -19.31 8.03
N VAL A 411 -4.56 -18.42 7.05
CA VAL A 411 -3.65 -18.46 5.90
C VAL A 411 -2.82 -17.19 5.90
N PHE A 412 -1.49 -17.36 5.95
CA PHE A 412 -0.60 -16.24 5.67
C PHE A 412 -0.65 -15.90 4.17
N SER A 413 -0.98 -14.66 3.86
CA SER A 413 -0.98 -14.05 2.53
C SER A 413 -0.55 -12.60 2.62
N ASP A 414 -0.15 -12.02 1.49
CA ASP A 414 0.03 -10.58 1.32
C ASP A 414 -0.66 -10.10 0.03
N HIS A 415 -0.69 -8.79 -0.22
CA HIS A 415 -1.39 -8.21 -1.37
C HIS A 415 -0.97 -8.76 -2.72
N THR A 416 0.28 -9.22 -2.85
CA THR A 416 0.80 -9.76 -4.10
C THR A 416 0.07 -11.03 -4.53
N ASP A 417 -0.55 -11.75 -3.58
CA ASP A 417 -1.29 -12.99 -3.84
C ASP A 417 -2.67 -12.74 -4.49
N LEU A 418 -3.23 -11.53 -4.40
CA LEU A 418 -4.58 -11.23 -4.92
C LEU A 418 -4.63 -11.28 -6.44
N ARG A 419 -3.66 -10.67 -7.12
CA ARG A 419 -3.61 -10.63 -8.59
C ARG A 419 -3.57 -12.03 -9.23
N PRO A 420 -2.61 -12.92 -8.91
CA PRO A 420 -2.60 -14.26 -9.50
C PRO A 420 -3.86 -15.05 -9.11
N THR A 421 -4.43 -14.84 -7.92
CA THR A 421 -5.71 -15.47 -7.54
C THR A 421 -6.88 -15.01 -8.42
N ILE A 422 -7.00 -13.70 -8.67
CA ILE A 422 -8.01 -13.14 -9.58
C ILE A 422 -7.83 -13.70 -10.99
N LEU A 423 -6.60 -13.72 -11.52
CA LEU A 423 -6.33 -14.25 -12.86
C LEU A 423 -6.69 -15.74 -12.96
N ALA A 424 -6.35 -16.55 -11.95
CA ALA A 424 -6.71 -17.97 -11.93
C ALA A 424 -8.23 -18.20 -11.92
N LEU A 425 -8.99 -17.41 -11.15
CA LEU A 425 -10.46 -17.47 -11.13
C LEU A 425 -11.09 -17.07 -12.46
N LEU A 426 -10.46 -16.14 -13.19
CA LEU A 426 -10.92 -15.68 -14.50
C LEU A 426 -10.40 -16.53 -15.67
N GLY A 427 -9.56 -17.54 -15.41
CA GLY A 427 -8.93 -18.35 -16.44
C GLY A 427 -7.93 -17.57 -17.31
N LEU A 428 -7.33 -16.52 -16.75
CA LEU A 428 -6.33 -15.66 -17.39
C LEU A 428 -4.93 -15.95 -16.84
N THR A 429 -3.93 -15.50 -17.59
CA THR A 429 -2.52 -15.57 -17.20
C THR A 429 -1.88 -14.20 -17.31
N ASP A 430 -0.81 -13.99 -16.55
CA ASP A 430 0.03 -12.82 -16.70
C ASP A 430 1.27 -13.14 -17.54
N ASP A 431 1.83 -12.13 -18.19
CA ASP A 431 3.12 -12.24 -18.89
C ASP A 431 4.30 -12.02 -17.92
N TYR A 432 4.02 -11.45 -16.75
CA TYR A 432 4.96 -11.29 -15.64
C TYR A 432 4.88 -12.49 -14.68
N VAL A 433 6.03 -12.84 -14.10
CA VAL A 433 6.06 -13.70 -12.91
C VAL A 433 5.65 -12.85 -11.71
N SER A 434 4.68 -13.32 -10.93
CA SER A 434 4.20 -12.62 -9.74
C SER A 434 5.09 -12.93 -8.53
N ASP A 435 5.26 -11.98 -7.60
CA ASP A 435 5.79 -12.25 -6.25
C ASP A 435 4.78 -12.95 -5.33
N GLY A 436 3.52 -13.00 -5.77
CA GLY A 436 2.43 -13.69 -5.09
C GLY A 436 2.11 -15.03 -5.71
N ARG A 437 1.36 -15.84 -4.96
CA ARG A 437 0.88 -17.16 -5.38
C ARG A 437 -0.65 -17.19 -5.41
N VAL A 438 -1.23 -18.16 -6.10
CA VAL A 438 -2.68 -18.38 -6.06
C VAL A 438 -3.10 -18.85 -4.66
N LEU A 439 -4.08 -18.17 -4.07
CA LEU A 439 -4.66 -18.50 -2.76
C LEU A 439 -5.64 -19.66 -2.87
N ILE A 440 -5.11 -20.85 -3.13
CA ILE A 440 -5.93 -22.01 -3.45
C ILE A 440 -6.88 -22.35 -2.30
N GLU A 441 -6.49 -22.09 -1.05
CA GLU A 441 -7.25 -22.27 0.18
C GLU A 441 -8.65 -21.65 0.07
N PHE A 442 -8.78 -20.51 -0.60
CA PHE A 442 -10.01 -19.72 -0.73
C PHE A 442 -10.80 -19.98 -2.00
N VAL A 443 -10.28 -20.77 -2.94
CA VAL A 443 -10.96 -21.12 -4.20
C VAL A 443 -11.33 -22.60 -4.27
N GLN A 444 -12.34 -22.92 -5.07
CA GLN A 444 -12.89 -24.27 -5.19
C GLN A 444 -11.84 -25.30 -5.69
N PRO A 445 -11.97 -26.58 -5.31
CA PRO A 445 -10.92 -27.60 -5.51
C PRO A 445 -10.50 -27.84 -6.96
N GLU A 446 -11.40 -27.60 -7.91
CA GLU A 446 -11.28 -28.03 -9.32
C GLU A 446 -10.14 -27.33 -10.07
N LEU A 447 -9.56 -26.27 -9.51
CA LEU A 447 -8.50 -25.48 -10.15
C LEU A 447 -7.11 -26.15 -10.09
N ILE A 448 -6.79 -26.94 -9.05
CA ILE A 448 -5.45 -27.54 -8.87
C ILE A 448 -5.53 -29.02 -8.43
N PRO A 449 -5.00 -29.98 -9.22
CA PRO A 449 -5.10 -31.42 -8.94
C PRO A 449 -4.33 -31.95 -7.70
N ASP A 450 -3.28 -31.27 -7.23
CA ASP A 450 -2.49 -31.67 -6.03
C ASP A 450 -2.36 -30.51 -5.04
N ARG A 451 -3.46 -30.25 -4.33
CA ARG A 451 -3.61 -29.08 -3.45
C ARG A 451 -2.71 -29.13 -2.22
N HIS A 452 -2.46 -30.32 -1.66
CA HIS A 452 -1.63 -30.45 -0.46
C HIS A 452 -0.20 -30.01 -0.74
N ARG A 453 0.41 -30.56 -1.81
CA ARG A 453 1.79 -30.21 -2.16
C ARG A 453 1.92 -28.75 -2.58
N TYR A 454 0.93 -28.23 -3.31
CA TYR A 454 0.87 -26.82 -3.64
C TYR A 454 0.88 -25.96 -2.38
N THR A 455 -0.01 -26.23 -1.43
CA THR A 455 -0.12 -25.45 -0.19
C THR A 455 1.17 -25.47 0.62
N ASP A 456 1.82 -26.63 0.78
CA ASP A 456 3.08 -26.71 1.55
C ASP A 456 4.22 -25.90 0.91
N LEU A 457 4.34 -25.97 -0.42
CA LEU A 457 5.33 -25.19 -1.16
C LEU A 457 5.01 -23.68 -1.12
N ALA A 458 3.73 -23.33 -1.28
CA ALA A 458 3.26 -21.94 -1.21
C ALA A 458 3.50 -21.31 0.16
N ARG A 459 3.25 -22.06 1.25
CA ARG A 459 3.52 -21.61 2.62
C ARG A 459 4.97 -21.22 2.82
N ILE A 460 5.91 -22.12 2.49
CA ILE A 460 7.34 -21.82 2.67
C ILE A 460 7.81 -20.72 1.72
N TYR A 461 7.28 -20.67 0.49
CA TYR A 461 7.55 -19.59 -0.46
C TYR A 461 7.20 -18.22 0.14
N LYS A 462 6.01 -18.07 0.74
CA LYS A 462 5.64 -16.82 1.41
C LYS A 462 6.54 -16.51 2.60
N GLN A 463 6.97 -17.51 3.37
CA GLN A 463 7.89 -17.30 4.50
C GLN A 463 9.27 -16.77 4.09
N ILE A 464 9.73 -17.07 2.87
CA ILE A 464 11.02 -16.58 2.34
C ILE A 464 10.90 -15.35 1.44
N ASN A 465 9.75 -15.13 0.78
CA ASN A 465 9.62 -14.08 -0.23
C ASN A 465 8.85 -12.84 0.25
N ALA A 466 7.89 -12.97 1.16
CA ALA A 466 7.12 -11.84 1.65
C ALA A 466 7.96 -10.96 2.61
N PRO A 467 8.01 -9.62 2.43
CA PRO A 467 8.84 -8.74 3.24
C PRO A 467 8.57 -8.82 4.75
N VAL A 468 7.31 -9.00 5.14
CA VAL A 468 6.87 -9.05 6.54
C VAL A 468 6.68 -10.47 7.08
N ALA A 469 7.11 -11.49 6.34
CA ALA A 469 7.16 -12.85 6.83
C ALA A 469 8.44 -13.15 7.63
N LYS A 470 8.59 -14.41 8.07
CA LYS A 470 9.65 -14.82 8.99
C LYS A 470 11.05 -14.44 8.52
N LEU A 471 11.39 -14.66 7.24
CA LEU A 471 12.72 -14.33 6.72
C LEU A 471 12.97 -12.82 6.75
N GLY A 472 12.06 -12.02 6.20
CA GLY A 472 12.21 -10.58 6.07
C GLY A 472 12.29 -9.85 7.42
N LEU A 473 11.38 -10.18 8.35
CA LEU A 473 11.44 -9.60 9.71
C LEU A 473 12.70 -10.00 10.47
N SER A 474 13.16 -11.24 10.34
CA SER A 474 14.41 -11.69 10.98
C SER A 474 15.63 -10.99 10.38
N ALA A 475 15.65 -10.82 9.05
CA ALA A 475 16.71 -10.12 8.37
C ALA A 475 16.75 -8.64 8.76
N LEU A 476 15.59 -7.99 8.92
CA LEU A 476 15.50 -6.61 9.40
C LEU A 476 16.08 -6.44 10.81
N VAL A 477 15.78 -7.38 11.72
CA VAL A 477 16.38 -7.43 13.05
C VAL A 477 17.91 -7.58 12.98
N TYR A 478 18.39 -8.50 12.14
CA TYR A 478 19.82 -8.72 11.94
C TYR A 478 20.51 -7.47 11.35
N ALA A 479 19.88 -6.83 10.37
CA ALA A 479 20.34 -5.60 9.73
C ALA A 479 20.44 -4.46 10.73
N ASN A 480 19.39 -4.17 11.48
CA ASN A 480 19.37 -3.12 12.48
C ASN A 480 20.52 -3.22 13.49
N ARG A 481 20.78 -4.42 14.03
CA ARG A 481 21.91 -4.66 14.94
C ARG A 481 23.26 -4.43 14.25
N SER A 482 23.36 -4.81 12.97
CA SER A 482 24.60 -4.75 12.20
C SER A 482 24.91 -3.32 11.73
N VAL A 483 23.89 -2.57 11.31
CA VAL A 483 23.99 -1.14 10.98
C VAL A 483 24.46 -0.36 12.20
N ALA A 484 23.95 -0.68 13.39
CA ALA A 484 24.35 -0.05 14.65
C ALA A 484 25.71 -0.52 15.21
N SER A 485 26.43 -1.40 14.51
CA SER A 485 27.69 -2.01 14.99
C SER A 485 28.95 -1.35 14.40
N SER A 486 30.13 -1.93 14.67
CA SER A 486 31.39 -1.45 14.10
C SER A 486 31.48 -1.75 12.60
N ASP A 487 32.30 -0.99 11.86
CA ASP A 487 32.48 -1.19 10.42
C ASP A 487 32.92 -2.62 10.05
N ALA A 488 33.73 -3.27 10.89
CA ALA A 488 34.16 -4.65 10.67
C ALA A 488 32.98 -5.65 10.78
N ALA A 489 32.12 -5.47 11.78
CA ALA A 489 30.92 -6.28 11.94
C ALA A 489 29.91 -5.99 10.83
N TYR A 490 29.76 -4.72 10.44
CA TYR A 490 28.91 -4.32 9.33
C TYR A 490 29.36 -4.92 7.98
N ASN A 491 30.66 -4.89 7.66
CA ASN A 491 31.19 -5.52 6.44
C ASN A 491 30.96 -7.05 6.42
N THR A 492 31.03 -7.69 7.59
CA THR A 492 30.70 -9.12 7.73
C THR A 492 29.22 -9.37 7.46
N TYR A 493 28.35 -8.50 7.98
CA TYR A 493 26.93 -8.52 7.70
C TYR A 493 26.64 -8.35 6.19
N LEU A 494 27.26 -7.38 5.51
CA LEU A 494 27.06 -7.15 4.07
C LEU A 494 27.38 -8.39 3.23
N THR A 495 28.48 -9.08 3.55
CA THR A 495 28.83 -10.34 2.87
C THR A 495 27.79 -11.43 3.16
N THR A 496 27.32 -11.50 4.40
CA THR A 496 26.36 -12.53 4.83
C THR A 496 24.98 -12.34 4.21
N ILE A 497 24.45 -11.11 4.24
CA ILE A 497 23.12 -10.78 3.70
C ILE A 497 23.09 -10.90 2.17
N ALA A 498 24.17 -10.56 1.47
CA ALA A 498 24.27 -10.79 0.03
C ALA A 498 24.14 -12.28 -0.32
N GLY A 499 24.76 -13.17 0.46
CA GLY A 499 24.58 -14.61 0.32
C GLY A 499 23.14 -15.06 0.58
N ILE A 500 22.50 -14.51 1.62
CA ILE A 500 21.09 -14.80 1.94
C ILE A 500 20.16 -14.36 0.79
N VAL A 501 20.34 -13.16 0.25
CA VAL A 501 19.57 -12.65 -0.89
C VAL A 501 19.73 -13.56 -2.12
N SER A 502 20.97 -13.98 -2.42
CA SER A 502 21.22 -14.88 -3.55
C SER A 502 20.51 -16.22 -3.37
N THR A 503 20.60 -16.84 -2.19
CA THR A 503 19.88 -18.09 -1.89
C THR A 503 18.36 -17.90 -1.95
N ARG A 504 17.84 -16.82 -1.34
CA ARG A 504 16.41 -16.50 -1.36
C ARG A 504 15.90 -16.37 -2.79
N ASN A 505 16.57 -15.57 -3.63
CA ASN A 505 16.15 -15.33 -5.00
C ASN A 505 16.13 -16.62 -5.85
N SER A 506 17.14 -17.49 -5.69
CA SER A 506 17.18 -18.79 -6.37
C SER A 506 15.99 -19.67 -5.96
N LEU A 507 15.79 -19.85 -4.65
CA LEU A 507 14.70 -20.68 -4.12
C LEU A 507 13.33 -20.13 -4.49
N ALA A 508 13.11 -18.83 -4.31
CA ALA A 508 11.85 -18.17 -4.62
C ALA A 508 11.49 -18.32 -6.11
N SER A 509 12.47 -18.15 -7.01
CA SER A 509 12.29 -18.31 -8.47
C SER A 509 11.88 -19.74 -8.86
N GLU A 510 12.53 -20.75 -8.27
CA GLU A 510 12.17 -22.15 -8.52
C GLU A 510 10.79 -22.50 -7.94
N MET A 511 10.50 -22.06 -6.72
CA MET A 511 9.21 -22.28 -6.05
C MET A 511 8.06 -21.65 -6.84
N ILE A 512 8.16 -20.37 -7.20
CA ILE A 512 7.08 -19.69 -7.94
C ILE A 512 6.87 -20.28 -9.32
N SER A 513 7.94 -20.70 -10.01
CA SER A 513 7.84 -21.38 -11.31
C SER A 513 7.02 -22.68 -11.22
N LEU A 514 7.14 -23.43 -10.11
CA LEU A 514 6.34 -24.63 -9.87
C LEU A 514 4.89 -24.30 -9.49
N LEU A 515 4.69 -23.27 -8.65
CA LEU A 515 3.36 -22.82 -8.24
C LEU A 515 2.56 -22.30 -9.45
N ASP A 516 3.15 -21.43 -10.27
CA ASP A 516 2.52 -20.90 -11.48
C ASP A 516 2.33 -22.00 -12.53
N GLY A 517 3.30 -22.90 -12.69
CA GLY A 517 3.16 -24.07 -13.55
C GLY A 517 1.95 -24.93 -13.17
N ALA A 518 1.72 -25.13 -11.88
CA ALA A 518 0.57 -25.88 -11.37
C ALA A 518 -0.75 -25.12 -11.55
N ALA A 519 -0.76 -23.82 -11.23
CA ALA A 519 -1.96 -22.99 -11.25
C ALA A 519 -2.44 -22.64 -12.67
N PHE A 520 -1.52 -22.31 -13.58
CA PHE A 520 -1.84 -21.75 -14.89
C PHE A 520 -1.52 -22.68 -16.06
N SER A 521 -0.68 -23.70 -15.87
CA SER A 521 -0.29 -24.65 -16.93
C SER A 521 -0.67 -26.10 -16.64
N HIS A 522 -1.41 -26.36 -15.55
CA HIS A 522 -1.75 -27.70 -15.08
C HIS A 522 -0.55 -28.66 -14.96
N LYS A 523 0.64 -28.14 -14.71
CA LYS A 523 1.87 -28.94 -14.54
C LYS A 523 1.93 -29.45 -13.10
N PRO A 524 1.88 -30.77 -12.86
CA PRO A 524 1.98 -31.29 -11.49
C PRO A 524 3.33 -30.97 -10.86
N ILE A 525 3.32 -30.62 -9.58
CA ILE A 525 4.54 -30.42 -8.79
C ILE A 525 5.10 -31.80 -8.41
N LYS A 526 6.36 -32.07 -8.75
CA LYS A 526 7.02 -33.34 -8.42
C LYS A 526 7.30 -33.42 -6.90
N PRO A 527 7.01 -34.56 -6.23
CA PRO A 527 7.21 -34.70 -4.78
C PRO A 527 8.63 -34.38 -4.32
N GLU A 528 9.64 -35.06 -4.87
CA GLU A 528 11.04 -34.91 -4.46
C GLU A 528 11.55 -33.46 -4.60
N GLN A 529 11.15 -32.79 -5.69
CA GLN A 529 11.54 -31.40 -5.93
C GLN A 529 10.87 -30.44 -4.93
N ALA A 530 9.59 -30.65 -4.61
CA ALA A 530 8.91 -29.83 -3.61
C ALA A 530 9.50 -30.03 -2.21
N GLU A 531 9.74 -31.29 -1.81
CA GLU A 531 10.32 -31.62 -0.51
C GLU A 531 11.70 -31.00 -0.32
N ASP A 532 12.55 -31.06 -1.36
CA ASP A 532 13.87 -30.44 -1.35
C ASP A 532 13.80 -28.91 -1.21
N LEU A 533 12.99 -28.24 -2.05
CA LEU A 533 12.80 -26.78 -1.97
C LEU A 533 12.21 -26.37 -0.61
N ILE A 534 11.24 -27.11 -0.09
CA ILE A 534 10.65 -26.85 1.24
C ILE A 534 11.70 -26.98 2.34
N SER A 535 12.54 -28.01 2.28
CA SER A 535 13.63 -28.20 3.24
C SER A 535 14.62 -27.04 3.20
N GLN A 536 15.10 -26.66 2.00
CA GLN A 536 16.03 -25.55 1.82
C GLN A 536 15.43 -24.20 2.25
N GLY A 537 14.16 -23.96 1.97
CA GLY A 537 13.45 -22.77 2.43
C GLY A 537 13.37 -22.70 3.95
N ARG A 538 13.06 -23.82 4.63
CA ARG A 538 13.04 -23.89 6.10
C ARG A 538 14.42 -23.67 6.71
N GLU A 539 15.46 -24.24 6.11
CA GLU A 539 16.84 -24.03 6.54
C GLU A 539 17.25 -22.56 6.40
N LEU A 540 16.89 -21.90 5.29
CA LEU A 540 17.15 -20.48 5.08
C LEU A 540 16.46 -19.63 6.17
N VAL A 541 15.18 -19.87 6.44
CA VAL A 541 14.43 -19.16 7.50
C VAL A 541 15.12 -19.36 8.85
N SER A 542 15.41 -20.60 9.23
CA SER A 542 16.05 -20.93 10.51
C SER A 542 17.44 -20.29 10.64
N ARG A 543 18.24 -20.29 9.58
CA ARG A 543 19.56 -19.64 9.56
C ARG A 543 19.45 -18.15 9.86
N VAL A 544 18.51 -17.44 9.22
CA VAL A 544 18.36 -15.99 9.42
C VAL A 544 17.78 -15.68 10.81
N GLN A 545 16.89 -16.53 11.33
CA GLN A 545 16.40 -16.42 12.71
C GLN A 545 17.51 -16.57 13.75
N GLY A 546 18.42 -17.52 13.53
CA GLY A 546 19.62 -17.68 14.36
C GLY A 546 20.53 -16.44 14.31
N LEU A 547 20.72 -15.84 13.13
CA LEU A 547 21.46 -14.58 12.98
C LEU A 547 20.76 -13.41 13.69
N ALA A 548 19.43 -13.34 13.62
CA ALA A 548 18.61 -12.35 14.34
C ALA A 548 18.63 -12.53 15.86
N GLY A 549 18.98 -13.73 16.35
CA GLY A 549 19.00 -14.06 17.77
C GLY A 549 17.62 -14.43 18.32
N CYS A 550 16.66 -14.79 17.48
CA CYS A 550 15.30 -15.15 17.91
C CYS A 550 15.26 -16.43 18.77
N ASP A 551 16.24 -17.33 18.64
CA ASP A 551 16.32 -18.60 19.40
C ASP A 551 16.83 -18.44 20.85
N SER A 552 17.25 -17.23 21.26
CA SER A 552 18.14 -17.06 22.43
C SER A 552 17.45 -16.88 23.79
N GLY A 553 16.13 -16.78 23.87
CA GLY A 553 15.40 -16.69 25.16
C GLY A 553 15.86 -15.59 26.12
N SER A 554 16.68 -14.62 25.67
CA SER A 554 17.32 -13.61 26.52
C SER A 554 16.52 -12.31 26.52
N PRO A 555 15.93 -11.88 27.67
CA PRO A 555 15.06 -10.70 27.74
C PRO A 555 15.78 -9.36 28.00
N ARG A 556 17.10 -9.26 27.80
CA ARG A 556 17.82 -8.03 28.18
C ARG A 556 18.00 -7.13 26.96
N GLU A 557 17.21 -6.05 26.93
CA GLU A 557 17.22 -4.92 25.97
C GLU A 557 16.57 -5.13 24.59
N ALA A 558 15.69 -6.12 24.43
CA ALA A 558 14.89 -6.23 23.21
C ALA A 558 13.69 -5.26 23.22
N SER A 559 13.58 -4.40 22.20
CA SER A 559 12.37 -3.60 21.93
C SER A 559 11.12 -4.48 21.87
N ARG A 560 9.95 -3.96 22.28
CA ARG A 560 8.65 -4.64 22.08
C ARG A 560 8.43 -5.05 20.62
N ALA A 561 8.97 -4.28 19.67
CA ALA A 561 8.96 -4.61 18.24
C ALA A 561 9.82 -5.84 17.90
N PHE A 562 11.02 -5.97 18.50
CA PHE A 562 11.89 -7.14 18.36
C PHE A 562 11.24 -8.40 18.93
N LEU A 563 10.65 -8.31 20.13
CA LEU A 563 9.94 -9.43 20.75
C LEU A 563 8.66 -9.80 19.99
N SER A 564 7.97 -8.84 19.37
CA SER A 564 6.83 -9.10 18.47
C SER A 564 7.27 -9.79 17.19
N ALA A 565 8.34 -9.31 16.54
CA ALA A 565 8.91 -9.92 15.33
C ALA A 565 9.38 -11.36 15.59
N CYS A 566 10.12 -11.61 16.68
CA CYS A 566 10.53 -12.96 17.06
C CYS A 566 9.37 -13.83 17.63
N ARG A 567 8.26 -13.27 18.14
CA ARG A 567 7.07 -14.08 18.54
C ARG A 567 6.15 -14.41 17.37
N ARG A 568 6.10 -13.59 16.31
CA ARG A 568 5.45 -13.93 15.02
C ARG A 568 6.07 -15.18 14.36
N ILE A 569 7.29 -15.54 14.78
CA ILE A 569 8.06 -16.65 14.26
C ILE A 569 7.63 -18.01 14.86
N ASP A 570 7.14 -18.02 16.11
CA ASP A 570 6.84 -19.24 16.89
C ASP A 570 5.34 -19.54 17.06
N ALA A 571 4.43 -18.65 16.64
CA ALA A 571 3.00 -18.95 16.66
C ALA A 571 2.69 -20.04 15.62
N PRO A 572 2.04 -21.16 16.00
CA PRO A 572 1.45 -22.08 15.04
C PRO A 572 0.45 -21.33 14.15
N GLU A 573 0.36 -21.68 12.86
CA GLU A 573 -0.71 -21.17 11.96
C GLU A 573 -2.13 -21.46 12.50
N ASP A 574 -2.26 -22.29 13.54
CA ASP A 574 -3.52 -22.73 14.16
C ASP A 574 -4.01 -21.88 15.35
N ASP A 575 -3.24 -20.90 15.86
CA ASP A 575 -3.56 -20.23 17.15
C ASP A 575 -4.04 -18.76 17.02
N ALA A 576 -4.75 -18.44 15.93
CA ALA A 576 -5.32 -17.11 15.68
C ALA A 576 -6.58 -16.78 16.52
N ASN A 577 -6.98 -17.61 17.49
CA ASN A 577 -8.32 -17.53 18.10
C ASN A 577 -8.41 -16.87 19.49
N THR A 578 -7.34 -16.21 19.97
CA THR A 578 -7.27 -15.78 21.39
C THR A 578 -7.00 -14.30 21.65
N ALA A 579 -7.05 -13.42 20.65
CA ALA A 579 -6.84 -11.98 20.87
C ALA A 579 -7.85 -11.09 20.14
N GLN A 580 -9.15 -11.37 20.31
CA GLN A 580 -10.24 -10.42 20.06
C GLN A 580 -11.51 -10.92 20.81
N ARG A 581 -11.52 -10.70 22.13
CA ARG A 581 -12.72 -10.58 22.95
C ARG A 581 -12.57 -9.36 23.83
#